data_AF-A0A1H8VXE6-F1
#
_entry.id   AF-A0A1H8VXE6-F1
#
_cell.length_a   1.000
_cell.length_b   1.000
_cell.length_c   1.000
_cell.angle_alpha   90.00
_cell.angle_beta   90.00
_cell.angle_gamma   90.00
#
_symmetry.space_group_name_H-M   'P 1'
#
loop_
_entity.id
_entity.type
_entity.pdbx_description
1 polymer ?
#
loop_
_entity_poly.entity_id
_entity_poly.type
_entity_poly.pdbx_seq_one_letter_code
_entity_poly.pdbx_strand_id
1 'polypeptide(L)'
;GSTLGYHNQPMPYAVRIAWRDESTGVIYRAEAELPEDLTARAARLPPVVWERMDWKDSARYLIIGVEADGGLTVWLSNAPRARSVSGRVLEKITRAQGEPIDEADVHP
;
A
#
# COMPACT_ATOMS: atom_id res chain seq x y z
N GLY A 1 -1.66 -2.89 8.59
CA GLY A 1 -1.43 -2.59 7.17
C GLY A 1 -2.73 -2.70 6.41
N SER A 2 -2.96 -1.83 5.42
CA SER A 2 -4.14 -1.87 4.56
C SER A 2 -3.76 -2.29 3.14
N THR A 3 -4.66 -2.95 2.42
CA THR A 3 -4.46 -3.38 1.03
C THR A 3 -5.56 -2.78 0.18
N LEU A 4 -5.18 -1.98 -0.83
CA LEU A 4 -6.10 -1.44 -1.81
C LEU A 4 -5.96 -2.23 -3.12
N GLY A 5 -7.04 -2.90 -3.54
CA GLY A 5 -7.12 -3.60 -4.81
C GLY A 5 -7.51 -2.64 -5.94
N TYR A 6 -6.65 -2.51 -6.94
CA TYR A 6 -6.84 -1.62 -8.07
C TYR A 6 -7.10 -2.44 -9.33
N HIS A 7 -8.35 -2.89 -9.48
CA HIS A 7 -8.78 -3.62 -10.68
C HIS A 7 -9.89 -2.89 -11.44
N ASN A 8 -10.54 -1.88 -10.83
CA ASN A 8 -11.68 -1.15 -11.42
C ASN A 8 -11.80 0.31 -10.91
N GLN A 9 -10.74 0.89 -10.37
CA GLN A 9 -10.75 2.29 -9.89
C GLN A 9 -9.75 3.12 -10.71
N PRO A 10 -9.65 4.46 -10.55
CA PRO A 10 -8.59 5.35 -11.06
C PRO A 10 -7.39 5.49 -10.09
N MET A 11 -6.15 5.46 -10.59
CA MET A 11 -4.96 5.27 -9.76
C MET A 11 -4.83 6.51 -8.89
N PRO A 12 -4.73 6.37 -7.56
CA PRO A 12 -4.61 7.54 -6.71
C PRO A 12 -3.30 8.28 -7.04
N TYR A 13 -3.34 9.61 -6.89
CA TYR A 13 -2.16 10.47 -7.02
C TYR A 13 -1.42 10.60 -5.68
N ALA A 14 -2.09 10.33 -4.55
CA ALA A 14 -1.53 10.38 -3.21
C ALA A 14 -2.25 9.40 -2.28
N VAL A 15 -1.56 9.01 -1.21
CA VAL A 15 -2.13 8.24 -0.10
C VAL A 15 -1.99 9.06 1.18
N ARG A 16 -3.11 9.29 1.86
CA ARG A 16 -3.15 9.91 3.18
C ARG A 16 -3.74 8.93 4.18
N ILE A 17 -3.02 8.66 5.26
CA ILE A 17 -3.46 7.75 6.31
C ILE A 17 -3.16 8.34 7.68
N ALA A 18 -4.07 8.14 8.62
CA ALA A 18 -3.82 8.33 10.04
C ALA A 18 -3.88 6.98 10.75
N TRP A 19 -2.99 6.76 11.70
CA TRP A 19 -2.96 5.54 12.51
C TRP A 19 -2.53 5.85 13.94
N ARG A 20 -3.06 5.08 14.89
CA ARG A 20 -2.65 5.15 16.29
C ARG A 20 -1.63 4.05 16.55
N ASP A 21 -0.48 4.41 17.10
CA ASP A 21 0.45 3.47 17.69
C ASP A 21 -0.11 3.04 19.06
N GLU A 22 -0.46 1.76 19.19
CA GLU A 22 -1.03 1.21 20.43
C GLU A 22 -0.03 1.22 21.60
N SER A 23 1.28 1.19 21.32
CA SER A 23 2.31 1.11 22.35
C SER A 23 2.58 2.45 23.03
N THR A 24 2.45 3.56 22.27
CA THR A 24 2.70 4.92 22.75
C THR A 24 1.42 5.75 22.90
N GLY A 25 0.33 5.33 22.26
CA GLY A 25 -0.91 6.09 22.15
C GLY A 25 -0.86 7.24 21.14
N VAL A 26 0.30 7.50 20.52
CA VAL A 26 0.48 8.59 19.56
C VAL A 26 -0.31 8.29 18.28
N ILE A 27 -1.02 9.30 17.77
CA ILE A 27 -1.67 9.24 16.46
C ILE A 27 -0.76 9.93 15.47
N TYR A 28 -0.37 9.21 14.41
CA TYR A 28 0.40 9.76 13.32
C TYR A 28 -0.51 10.02 12.12
N ARG A 29 -0.18 11.06 11.35
CA ARG A 29 -0.69 11.28 10.00
C ARG A 29 0.47 11.37 9.03
N ALA A 30 0.39 10.60 7.95
CA ALA A 30 1.32 10.70 6.83
C ALA A 30 0.54 10.88 5.53
N GLU A 31 1.16 11.64 4.63
CA GLU A 31 0.74 11.77 3.25
C GLU A 31 1.95 11.46 2.35
N ALA A 32 1.72 10.63 1.34
CA ALA A 32 2.74 10.26 0.36
C ALA A 32 2.18 10.46 -1.05
N GLU A 33 2.81 11.33 -1.82
CA GLU A 33 2.58 11.44 -3.25
C GLU A 33 3.04 10.16 -3.96
N LEU A 34 2.24 9.75 -4.95
CA LEU A 34 2.52 8.60 -5.79
C LEU A 34 3.13 9.05 -7.11
N PRO A 35 4.10 8.28 -7.67
CA PRO A 35 4.71 8.63 -8.94
C PRO A 35 3.69 8.73 -10.07
N GLU A 36 3.84 9.72 -10.95
CA GLU A 36 2.97 9.91 -12.12
C GLU A 36 2.94 8.69 -13.04
N ASP A 37 4.05 7.94 -13.11
CA ASP A 37 4.19 6.75 -13.94
C ASP A 37 3.64 5.46 -13.30
N LEU A 38 3.02 5.55 -12.12
CA LEU A 38 2.57 4.39 -11.35
C LEU A 38 1.57 3.51 -12.12
N THR A 39 0.68 4.12 -12.91
CA THR A 39 -0.25 3.39 -13.79
C THR A 39 0.50 2.55 -14.82
N ALA A 40 1.55 3.10 -15.45
CA ALA A 40 2.37 2.39 -16.42
C ALA A 40 3.24 1.30 -15.76
N ARG A 41 3.69 1.51 -14.51
CA ARG A 41 4.37 0.47 -13.71
C ARG A 41 3.43 -0.68 -13.37
N ALA A 42 2.22 -0.38 -12.91
CA ALA A 42 1.21 -1.38 -12.58
C ALA A 42 0.82 -2.24 -13.79
N ALA A 43 0.65 -1.64 -14.97
CA ALA A 43 0.35 -2.34 -16.21
C ALA A 43 1.44 -3.34 -16.65
N ARG A 44 2.71 -3.08 -16.29
CA ARG A 44 3.87 -3.92 -16.64
C ARG A 44 4.11 -5.08 -15.69
N LEU A 45 3.43 -5.12 -14.53
CA LEU A 45 3.60 -6.24 -13.61
C LEU A 45 3.16 -7.55 -14.27
N PRO A 46 3.85 -8.68 -14.01
CA PRO A 46 3.45 -9.98 -14.53
C PRO A 46 2.19 -10.49 -13.80
N PRO A 47 1.40 -11.38 -14.42
CA PRO A 47 0.38 -12.13 -13.69
C PRO A 47 1.04 -13.00 -12.62
N VAL A 48 0.27 -13.31 -11.59
CA VAL A 48 0.70 -14.14 -10.47
C VAL A 48 -0.03 -15.49 -10.49
N VAL A 49 0.59 -16.55 -9.97
CA VAL A 49 -0.03 -17.88 -9.90
C VAL A 49 -0.46 -18.16 -8.46
N TRP A 50 -1.74 -18.45 -8.26
CA TRP A 50 -2.25 -18.89 -6.96
C TRP A 50 -2.14 -20.42 -6.84
N GLU A 51 -1.21 -20.88 -6.01
CA GLU A 51 -0.78 -22.29 -5.93
C GLU A 51 -1.92 -23.28 -5.67
N ARG A 52 -2.95 -22.88 -4.93
CA ARG A 52 -4.08 -23.76 -4.57
C ARG A 52 -5.15 -23.90 -5.65
N MET A 53 -5.20 -22.97 -6.59
CA MET A 53 -6.27 -22.88 -7.58
C MET A 53 -5.75 -23.03 -9.02
N ASP A 54 -4.43 -23.10 -9.20
CA ASP A 54 -3.75 -23.20 -10.50
C ASP A 54 -4.25 -22.19 -11.55
N TRP A 55 -4.67 -21.02 -11.06
CA TRP A 55 -5.17 -19.92 -11.89
C TRP A 55 -4.21 -18.74 -11.82
N LYS A 56 -4.15 -18.00 -12.93
CA LYS A 56 -3.38 -16.78 -13.07
C LYS A 56 -4.26 -15.58 -12.77
N ASP A 57 -3.74 -14.66 -11.98
CA ASP A 57 -4.40 -13.40 -11.64
C ASP A 57 -3.53 -12.21 -12.09
N SER A 58 -4.16 -11.21 -12.69
CA SER A 58 -3.55 -9.97 -13.16
C SER A 58 -3.85 -8.78 -12.26
N ALA A 59 -4.31 -9.02 -11.02
CA ALA A 59 -4.57 -7.98 -10.03
C ALA A 59 -3.37 -7.16 -9.65
N ARG A 60 -3.63 -5.87 -9.43
CA ARG A 60 -2.65 -4.88 -8.99
C ARG A 60 -3.10 -4.28 -7.69
N TYR A 61 -2.14 -4.13 -6.78
CA TYR A 61 -2.39 -3.72 -5.42
C TYR A 61 -1.44 -2.62 -5.03
N LEU A 62 -1.97 -1.63 -4.33
CA LEU A 62 -1.16 -0.78 -3.46
C LEU A 62 -1.26 -1.34 -2.04
N ILE A 63 -0.11 -1.65 -1.47
CA ILE A 63 0.02 -2.15 -0.10
C ILE A 63 0.59 -1.00 0.73
N ILE A 64 -0.06 -0.69 1.83
CA ILE A 64 0.31 0.41 2.72
C ILE A 64 0.78 -0.18 4.05
N GLY A 65 2.02 0.13 4.40
CA GLY A 65 2.64 -0.26 5.67
C GLY A 65 2.92 0.96 6.50
N VAL A 66 2.56 0.86 7.77
CA VAL A 66 2.91 1.81 8.81
C VAL A 66 3.95 1.16 9.69
N GLU A 67 5.01 1.90 10.00
CA GLU A 67 6.18 1.48 10.75
C GLU A 67 6.13 2.06 12.17
N ALA A 68 6.78 1.39 13.13
CA ALA A 68 6.76 1.81 14.54
C ALA A 68 7.47 3.16 14.79
N ASP A 69 8.31 3.60 13.85
CA ASP A 69 8.97 4.91 13.86
C ASP A 69 8.10 6.03 13.29
N GLY A 70 6.81 5.77 13.03
CA GLY A 70 5.93 6.72 12.35
C GLY A 70 6.10 6.72 10.83
N GLY A 71 6.91 5.84 10.26
CA GLY A 71 7.12 5.74 8.81
C GLY A 71 5.90 5.19 8.06
N LEU A 72 5.62 5.76 6.90
CA LEU A 72 4.68 5.23 5.91
C LEU A 72 5.47 4.71 4.72
N THR A 73 5.29 3.45 4.33
CA THR A 73 5.82 2.92 3.07
C THR A 73 4.66 2.40 2.20
N VAL A 74 4.69 2.76 0.92
CA VAL A 74 3.73 2.27 -0.08
C VAL A 74 4.45 1.37 -1.08
N TRP A 75 3.86 0.19 -1.34
CA TRP A 75 4.34 -0.76 -2.33
C TRP A 75 3.32 -1.03 -3.41
N LEU A 76 3.79 -1.29 -4.63
CA LEU A 76 3.02 -1.85 -5.73
C LEU A 76 3.25 -3.37 -5.77
N SER A 77 2.18 -4.14 -5.93
CA SER A 77 2.28 -5.60 -5.99
C SER A 77 1.29 -6.20 -6.98
N ASN A 78 1.65 -7.37 -7.53
CA ASN A 78 0.76 -8.21 -8.33
C ASN A 78 -0.04 -9.23 -7.49
N ALA A 79 0.15 -9.23 -6.17
CA ALA A 79 -0.60 -10.06 -5.23
C ALA A 79 -0.76 -9.35 -3.88
N PRO A 80 -1.88 -9.54 -3.17
CA PRO A 80 -2.10 -8.83 -1.90
C PRO A 80 -1.21 -9.38 -0.78
N ARG A 81 -0.69 -10.60 -0.91
CA ARG A 81 0.12 -11.30 0.09
C ARG A 81 1.04 -12.33 -0.56
N ALA A 82 2.12 -12.70 0.14
CA ALA A 82 3.05 -13.73 -0.32
C ALA A 82 2.53 -15.17 -0.12
N ARG A 83 1.54 -15.36 0.75
CA ARG A 83 1.09 -16.71 1.11
C ARG A 83 0.35 -17.39 -0.05
N SER A 84 0.81 -18.58 -0.43
CA SER A 84 0.20 -19.45 -1.45
C SER A 84 0.17 -18.85 -2.85
N VAL A 85 1.24 -18.14 -3.19
CA VAL A 85 1.40 -17.38 -4.42
C VAL A 85 2.82 -17.55 -4.94
N SER A 86 2.97 -17.92 -6.21
CA SER A 86 4.26 -17.96 -6.90
C SER A 86 4.39 -16.80 -7.89
N GLY A 87 5.58 -16.18 -7.96
CA GLY A 87 5.84 -15.04 -8.85
C GLY A 87 5.37 -13.68 -8.32
N ARG A 88 5.25 -13.53 -6.99
CA ARG A 88 4.89 -12.23 -6.39
C ARG A 88 5.99 -11.20 -6.63
N VAL A 89 5.59 -10.06 -7.17
CA VAL A 89 6.38 -8.83 -7.22
C VAL A 89 5.90 -7.91 -6.11
N LEU A 90 6.83 -7.32 -5.36
CA LEU A 90 6.55 -6.30 -4.35
C LEU A 90 7.59 -5.19 -4.50
N GLU A 91 7.19 -4.07 -5.09
CA GLU A 91 8.07 -2.97 -5.43
C GLU A 91 7.78 -1.78 -4.51
N LYS A 92 8.81 -1.22 -3.85
CA LYS A 92 8.66 0.00 -3.06
C LYS A 92 8.49 1.19 -3.98
N ILE A 93 7.42 1.96 -3.76
CA ILE A 93 7.04 3.09 -4.63
C ILE A 93 7.44 4.42 -3.99
N THR A 94 7.10 4.59 -2.72
CA THR A 94 7.37 5.81 -1.97
C THR A 94 7.46 5.54 -0.47
N ARG A 95 8.04 6.47 0.27
CA ARG A 95 8.06 6.52 1.73
C ARG A 95 7.79 7.95 2.17
N ALA A 96 7.01 8.10 3.23
CA ALA A 96 6.81 9.36 3.92
C ALA A 96 7.04 9.17 5.42
N GLN A 97 7.29 10.27 6.13
CA GLN A 97 7.30 10.28 7.59
C GLN A 97 5.95 10.79 8.07
N GLY A 98 5.36 10.09 9.04
CA GLY A 98 4.16 10.55 9.72
C GLY A 98 4.50 11.54 10.82
N GLU A 99 3.67 12.56 10.94
CA GLU A 99 3.74 13.55 12.01
C GLU A 99 2.69 13.23 13.08
N PRO A 100 3.02 13.40 14.38
CA PRO A 100 2.03 13.31 15.44
C PRO A 100 0.90 14.33 15.24
N ILE A 101 -0.33 13.91 15.46
CA ILE A 101 -1.53 14.74 15.42
C ILE A 101 -2.41 14.49 16.64
N ASP A 102 -3.30 15.44 16.95
CA ASP A 102 -4.31 15.25 17.98
C ASP A 102 -5.48 14.40 17.45
N GLU A 103 -6.20 13.74 18.35
CA GLU A 103 -7.38 12.94 18.01
C GLU A 103 -8.48 13.77 17.32
N ALA A 104 -8.60 15.04 17.69
CA ALA A 104 -9.51 15.99 17.06
C ALA A 104 -9.20 16.21 15.57
N ASP A 105 -7.94 16.06 15.17
CA ASP A 105 -7.50 16.34 13.81
C ASP A 105 -7.65 15.15 12.86
N VAL A 106 -8.02 13.96 13.35
CA VAL A 106 -8.08 12.71 12.54
C VAL A 106 -9.08 12.80 11.41
N HIS A 107 -10.23 13.45 11.65
CA HIS A 107 -11.29 13.69 10.67
C HIS A 107 -11.54 15.21 10.54
N PRO A 108 -10.68 15.93 9.80
CA PRO A 108 -10.88 17.36 9.56
C PRO A 108 -12.05 17.62 8.59
#